data_AF-A0A0G0MR64-F1
#
_entry.id   AF-A0A0G0MR64-F1
#
_cell.length_a   1.000
_cell.length_b   1.000
_cell.length_c   1.000
_cell.angle_alpha   90.00
_cell.angle_beta   90.00
_cell.angle_gamma   90.00
#
_symmetry.space_group_name_H-M   'P 1'
#
loop_
_entity.id
_entity.type
_entity.pdbx_description
1 polymer ?
#
loop_
_entity_poly.entity_id
_entity_poly.type
_entity_poly.pdbx_seq_one_letter_code
_entity_poly.pdbx_strand_id
1 'polypeptide(L)'
;NLQPNNYQLGTVGVNEKYYIDRDYVLTSVPLELDGLAMIKTANDDKKQPTSSTRITFNLNYDATIYILHDERAPLAWLLGQGFGMTNLAMGVSDSYYLPRIFSKSFTAGKVELPGNGCLSETCSNYVVIIKLNQ
;
A
#
# COMPACT_ATOMS: atom_id res chain seq x y z
N ASN A 1 3.99 15.48 -5.74
CA ASN A 1 2.53 15.74 -5.65
C ASN A 1 1.81 14.53 -5.07
N LEU A 2 2.11 14.16 -3.84
CA LEU A 2 1.41 13.07 -3.13
C LEU A 2 0.22 13.67 -2.38
N GLN A 3 -0.96 13.09 -2.53
CA GLN A 3 -2.15 13.35 -1.71
C GLN A 3 -2.57 12.05 -1.02
N PRO A 4 -3.06 12.13 0.23
CA PRO A 4 -3.14 13.32 1.08
C PRO A 4 -1.76 13.85 1.51
N ASN A 5 -1.63 15.17 1.73
CA ASN A 5 -0.33 15.81 2.01
C ASN A 5 0.38 15.33 3.29
N ASN A 6 -0.33 14.70 4.22
CA ASN A 6 0.27 14.15 5.44
C ASN A 6 0.89 12.76 5.23
N TYR A 7 0.57 12.06 4.14
CA TYR A 7 1.21 10.78 3.83
C TYR A 7 2.68 11.01 3.49
N GLN A 8 3.53 10.07 3.89
CA GLN A 8 4.98 10.24 3.79
C GLN A 8 5.59 9.21 2.86
N LEU A 9 6.60 9.64 2.10
CA LEU A 9 7.48 8.70 1.41
C LEU A 9 8.50 8.14 2.38
N GLY A 10 8.80 6.86 2.23
CA GLY A 10 9.93 6.20 2.84
C GLY A 10 10.47 5.11 1.93
N THR A 11 11.26 4.24 2.52
CA THR A 11 11.88 3.11 1.82
C THR A 11 11.42 1.83 2.48
N VAL A 12 11.20 0.79 1.68
CA VAL A 12 10.93 -0.56 2.21
C VAL A 12 12.23 -1.12 2.77
N GLY A 13 12.18 -1.61 4.01
CA GLY A 13 13.30 -2.27 4.67
C GLY A 13 12.88 -2.84 6.01
N VAL A 14 13.63 -3.81 6.54
CA VAL A 14 13.38 -4.35 7.88
C VAL A 14 13.55 -3.24 8.93
N ASN A 15 12.69 -3.22 9.94
CA ASN A 15 12.56 -2.18 10.97
C ASN A 15 12.03 -0.82 10.48
N GLU A 16 11.64 -0.69 9.21
CA GLU A 16 10.99 0.52 8.71
C GLU A 16 9.51 0.55 9.11
N LYS A 17 9.06 1.72 9.60
CA LYS A 17 7.64 1.96 9.85
C LYS A 17 6.88 2.04 8.54
N TYR A 18 5.70 1.41 8.48
CA TYR A 18 4.85 1.41 7.27
C TYR A 18 3.59 2.26 7.40
N TYR A 19 3.31 2.81 8.59
CA TYR A 19 2.29 3.84 8.80
C TYR A 19 2.91 5.11 9.39
N ILE A 20 2.21 6.23 9.23
CA ILE A 20 2.60 7.53 9.81
C ILE A 20 2.05 7.75 11.23
N ASP A 21 1.03 7.00 11.62
CA ASP A 21 0.24 7.15 12.85
C ASP A 21 0.28 5.88 13.73
N ARG A 22 1.18 4.93 13.41
CA ARG A 22 1.45 3.72 14.21
C ARG A 22 2.95 3.44 14.22
N ASP A 23 3.40 2.79 15.29
CA ASP A 23 4.81 2.40 15.47
C ASP A 23 5.12 1.00 14.91
N TYR A 24 4.22 0.43 14.11
CA TYR A 24 4.46 -0.88 13.50
C TYR A 24 5.51 -0.83 12.40
N VAL A 25 6.33 -1.88 12.33
CA VAL A 25 7.47 -2.00 11.41
C VAL A 25 7.38 -3.26 10.56
N LEU A 26 8.08 -3.23 9.42
CA LEU A 26 8.31 -4.42 8.61
C LEU A 26 9.32 -5.33 9.30
N THR A 27 8.98 -6.61 9.47
CA THR A 27 9.84 -7.62 10.14
C THR A 27 10.54 -8.55 9.17
N SER A 28 10.02 -8.69 7.95
CA SER A 28 10.69 -9.35 6.83
C SER A 28 10.24 -8.74 5.52
N VAL A 29 11.17 -8.63 4.56
CA VAL A 29 10.94 -7.99 3.26
C VAL A 29 11.44 -8.94 2.17
N PRO A 30 10.63 -9.24 1.13
CA PRO A 30 11.10 -10.03 0.00
C PRO A 30 12.08 -9.21 -0.83
N LEU A 31 13.11 -9.85 -1.38
CA LEU A 31 14.21 -9.18 -2.09
C LEU A 31 13.71 -8.29 -3.23
N GLU A 32 12.62 -8.66 -3.88
CA GLU A 32 12.01 -7.91 -4.98
C GLU A 32 11.45 -6.54 -4.57
N LEU A 33 11.18 -6.34 -3.27
CA LEU A 33 10.61 -5.12 -2.71
C LEU A 33 11.57 -4.34 -1.83
N ASP A 34 12.71 -4.92 -1.44
CA ASP A 34 13.68 -4.27 -0.57
C ASP A 34 14.28 -3.02 -1.23
N GLY A 35 14.42 -1.93 -0.47
CA GLY A 35 14.94 -0.67 -0.96
C GLY A 35 14.00 0.13 -1.88
N LEU A 36 12.81 -0.40 -2.22
CA LEU A 36 11.84 0.32 -3.04
C LEU A 36 11.19 1.50 -2.30
N ALA A 37 10.63 2.45 -3.05
CA ALA A 37 9.87 3.55 -2.47
C ALA A 37 8.54 3.05 -1.89
N MET A 38 8.21 3.52 -0.70
CA MET A 38 6.99 3.20 0.04
C MET A 38 6.21 4.47 0.36
N ILE A 39 4.91 4.50 0.11
CA ILE A 39 4.00 5.51 0.66
C ILE A 39 3.47 4.98 1.98
N LYS A 40 3.95 5.57 3.09
CA LYS A 40 3.45 5.35 4.44
C LYS A 40 2.08 6.04 4.55
N THR A 41 1.02 5.26 4.70
CA THR A 41 -0.35 5.76 4.87
C THR A 41 -0.65 5.99 6.35
N ALA A 42 -1.77 6.65 6.66
CA ALA A 42 -2.32 6.63 8.02
C ALA A 42 -3.23 5.41 8.18
N ASN A 43 -3.07 4.64 9.24
CA ASN A 43 -3.95 3.53 9.55
C ASN A 43 -5.35 4.02 9.97
N ASP A 44 -5.47 5.22 10.53
CA ASP A 44 -6.77 5.84 10.86
C ASP A 44 -7.66 6.06 9.63
N ASP A 45 -7.07 6.14 8.43
CA ASP A 45 -7.78 6.26 7.16
C ASP A 45 -8.31 4.93 6.59
N LYS A 46 -8.15 3.81 7.31
CA LYS A 46 -8.59 2.49 6.85
C LYS A 46 -10.07 2.45 6.43
N LYS A 47 -10.93 3.26 7.03
CA LYS A 47 -12.37 3.29 6.76
C LYS A 47 -12.79 4.21 5.61
N GLN A 48 -11.85 4.93 4.99
CA GLN A 48 -12.16 5.80 3.86
C GLN A 48 -12.83 4.97 2.76
N PRO A 49 -13.93 5.45 2.15
CA PRO A 49 -14.78 4.63 1.30
C PRO A 49 -14.09 4.27 -0.01
N THR A 50 -14.41 3.09 -0.54
CA THR A 50 -13.90 2.61 -1.84
C THR A 50 -14.48 3.37 -3.04
N SER A 51 -15.54 4.16 -2.82
CA SER A 51 -16.19 4.99 -3.84
C SER A 51 -15.52 6.35 -4.07
N SER A 52 -14.51 6.71 -3.27
CA SER A 52 -13.76 7.97 -3.44
C SER A 52 -12.27 7.72 -3.59
N THR A 53 -11.62 8.54 -4.41
CA THR A 53 -10.15 8.58 -4.50
C THR A 53 -9.58 9.02 -3.16
N ARG A 54 -8.69 8.21 -2.58
CA ARG A 54 -7.98 8.53 -1.33
C ARG A 54 -6.55 8.96 -1.58
N ILE A 55 -5.82 8.22 -2.42
CA ILE A 55 -4.42 8.50 -2.71
C ILE A 55 -4.29 8.98 -4.15
N THR A 56 -3.48 10.00 -4.36
CA THR A 56 -3.09 10.46 -5.69
C THR A 56 -1.62 10.80 -5.73
N PHE A 57 -0.92 10.34 -6.75
CA PHE A 57 0.47 10.74 -7.03
C PHE A 57 0.76 10.63 -8.53
N ASN A 58 1.90 11.18 -8.95
CA ASN A 58 2.35 11.12 -10.34
C ASN A 58 3.60 10.24 -10.44
N LEU A 59 3.61 9.38 -11.44
CA LEU A 59 4.76 8.60 -11.87
C LEU A 59 5.45 9.30 -13.04
N ASN A 60 6.77 9.46 -12.94
CA ASN A 60 7.59 10.02 -14.03
C ASN A 60 8.00 8.97 -15.06
N TYR A 61 7.92 7.69 -14.70
CA TYR A 61 8.27 6.54 -15.53
C TYR A 61 7.21 5.45 -15.31
N ASP A 62 7.16 4.50 -16.23
CA ASP A 62 6.37 3.29 -16.02
C ASP A 62 6.80 2.59 -14.72
N ALA A 63 5.85 2.03 -13.98
CA ALA A 63 6.11 1.43 -12.70
C ALA A 63 5.15 0.28 -12.41
N THR A 64 5.59 -0.69 -11.62
CA THR A 64 4.70 -1.62 -10.94
C THR A 64 4.36 -1.08 -9.56
N ILE A 65 3.06 -0.93 -9.30
CA ILE A 65 2.54 -0.55 -7.98
C ILE A 65 2.15 -1.83 -7.25
N TYR A 66 2.66 -1.98 -6.04
CA TYR A 66 2.29 -3.04 -5.13
C TYR A 66 1.44 -2.46 -3.99
N ILE A 67 0.41 -3.20 -3.59
CA ILE A 67 -0.46 -2.87 -2.48
C ILE A 67 -0.30 -3.95 -1.41
N LEU A 68 0.25 -3.57 -0.26
CA LEU A 68 0.22 -4.39 0.95
C LEU A 68 -1.16 -4.20 1.58
N HIS A 69 -2.01 -5.20 1.44
CA HIS A 69 -3.43 -5.14 1.78
C HIS A 69 -3.77 -6.10 2.92
N ASP A 70 -4.63 -5.68 3.83
CA ASP A 70 -5.16 -6.54 4.89
C ASP A 70 -6.22 -7.46 4.30
N GLU A 71 -6.05 -8.78 4.40
CA GLU A 71 -7.03 -9.71 3.82
C GLU A 71 -8.45 -9.56 4.39
N ARG A 72 -8.61 -8.88 5.54
CA ARG A 72 -9.90 -8.59 6.17
C ARG A 72 -10.59 -7.35 5.59
N ALA A 73 -9.90 -6.52 4.80
CA ALA A 73 -10.49 -5.36 4.14
C ALA A 73 -11.14 -5.73 2.80
N PRO A 74 -12.08 -4.90 2.27
CA PRO A 74 -12.73 -5.19 0.99
C PRO A 74 -11.76 -5.34 -0.19
N LEU A 75 -11.78 -6.51 -0.81
CA LEU A 75 -10.89 -6.84 -1.94
C LEU A 75 -11.41 -6.34 -3.31
N ALA A 76 -12.71 -6.03 -3.42
CA ALA A 76 -13.36 -5.79 -4.71
C ALA A 76 -12.75 -4.63 -5.51
N TRP A 77 -12.27 -3.58 -4.84
CA TRP A 77 -11.68 -2.42 -5.52
C TRP A 77 -10.34 -2.75 -6.17
N LEU A 78 -9.51 -3.59 -5.53
CA LEU A 78 -8.23 -4.05 -6.10
C LEU A 78 -8.48 -4.82 -7.39
N LEU A 79 -9.36 -5.83 -7.32
CA LEU A 79 -9.68 -6.67 -8.47
C LEU A 79 -10.36 -5.86 -9.58
N GLY A 80 -11.30 -4.97 -9.23
CA GLY A 80 -11.97 -4.09 -10.18
C GLY A 80 -11.04 -3.10 -10.88
N GLN A 81 -9.94 -2.70 -10.23
CA GLN A 81 -8.89 -1.90 -10.85
C GLN A 81 -7.83 -2.72 -11.58
N GLY A 82 -7.92 -4.06 -11.60
CA GLY A 82 -7.00 -4.94 -12.30
C GLY A 82 -5.72 -5.27 -11.54
N PHE A 83 -5.71 -5.12 -10.21
CA PHE A 83 -4.61 -5.64 -9.40
C PHE A 83 -4.70 -7.17 -9.27
N GLY A 84 -3.58 -7.84 -9.50
CA GLY A 84 -3.45 -9.29 -9.31
C GLY A 84 -2.72 -9.64 -8.02
N MET A 85 -3.14 -10.70 -7.33
CA MET A 85 -2.44 -11.21 -6.14
C MET A 85 -1.07 -11.77 -6.56
N THR A 86 -0.05 -11.52 -5.73
CA THR A 86 1.31 -12.03 -5.93
C THR A 86 1.61 -13.19 -4.97
N ASN A 87 2.70 -13.92 -5.21
CA ASN A 87 3.23 -14.91 -4.26
C ASN A 87 4.24 -14.31 -3.26
N LEU A 88 4.40 -12.97 -3.24
CA LEU A 88 5.29 -12.29 -2.32
C LEU A 88 4.70 -12.30 -0.91
N ALA A 89 5.57 -12.45 0.09
CA ALA A 89 5.22 -12.38 1.50
C ALA A 89 6.07 -11.31 2.20
N MET A 90 5.43 -10.53 3.08
CA MET A 90 6.06 -9.49 3.87
C MET A 90 5.60 -9.61 5.31
N GLY A 91 6.55 -9.62 6.24
CA GLY A 91 6.29 -9.66 7.67
C GLY A 91 6.07 -8.27 8.24
N VAL A 92 5.18 -8.17 9.20
CA VAL A 92 4.87 -6.93 9.95
C VAL A 92 4.88 -7.21 11.44
N SER A 93 5.13 -6.19 12.26
CA SER A 93 5.11 -6.31 13.72
C SER A 93 3.71 -6.25 14.33
N ASP A 94 2.70 -5.83 13.56
CA ASP A 94 1.29 -5.89 13.98
C ASP A 94 0.81 -7.33 13.93
N SER A 95 0.64 -7.95 15.09
CA SER A 95 0.23 -9.35 15.22
C SER A 95 -1.17 -9.65 14.69
N TYR A 96 -2.00 -8.62 14.48
CA TYR A 96 -3.34 -8.79 13.92
C TYR A 96 -3.37 -8.60 12.41
N TYR A 97 -2.37 -7.94 11.82
CA TYR A 97 -2.34 -7.62 10.40
C TYR A 97 -1.97 -8.87 9.59
N LEU A 98 -2.83 -9.22 8.64
CA LEU A 98 -2.67 -10.37 7.76
C LEU A 98 -2.40 -9.88 6.32
N PRO A 99 -1.15 -9.50 6.01
CA PRO A 99 -0.82 -8.87 4.74
C PRO A 99 -0.89 -9.85 3.56
N ARG A 100 -1.48 -9.37 2.47
CA ARG A 100 -1.42 -9.94 1.12
C ARG A 100 -0.90 -8.87 0.18
N ILE A 101 -0.06 -9.25 -0.77
CA ILE A 101 0.53 -8.31 -1.73
C ILE A 101 -0.14 -8.47 -3.08
N PHE A 102 -0.71 -7.37 -3.58
CA PHE A 102 -1.27 -7.27 -4.92
C PHE A 102 -0.41 -6.36 -5.78
N SER A 103 -0.41 -6.54 -7.09
CA SER A 103 0.36 -5.69 -8.00
C SER A 103 -0.37 -5.37 -9.29
N LYS A 104 -0.03 -4.22 -9.88
CA LYS A 104 -0.46 -3.80 -11.20
C LYS A 104 0.59 -2.90 -11.83
N SER A 105 0.81 -3.05 -13.14
CA SER A 105 1.67 -2.14 -13.91
C SER A 105 0.90 -0.87 -14.33
N PHE A 106 1.57 0.27 -14.22
CA PHE A 106 1.09 1.58 -14.62
C PHE A 106 2.08 2.19 -15.60
N THR A 107 1.57 2.92 -16.59
CA THR A 107 2.40 3.82 -17.39
C THR A 107 2.70 5.09 -16.60
N ALA A 108 3.72 5.84 -17.03
CA ALA A 108 3.96 7.19 -16.51
C ALA A 108 2.67 8.04 -16.56
N GLY A 109 2.43 8.84 -15.51
CA GLY A 109 1.22 9.64 -15.36
C GLY A 109 0.61 9.58 -13.97
N LYS A 110 -0.65 10.02 -13.87
CA LYS A 110 -1.40 10.11 -12.61
C LYS A 110 -1.85 8.72 -12.16
N VAL A 111 -1.59 8.39 -10.90
CA VAL A 111 -2.12 7.21 -10.21
C VAL A 111 -3.16 7.66 -9.20
N GLU A 112 -4.32 7.00 -9.19
CA GLU A 112 -5.42 7.24 -8.24
C GLU A 112 -5.84 5.93 -7.60
N LEU A 113 -5.79 5.87 -6.27
CA LEU A 113 -6.21 4.70 -5.49
C LEU A 113 -7.36 5.10 -4.56
N PRO A 114 -8.39 4.27 -4.41
CA PRO A 114 -9.55 4.58 -3.60
C PRO A 114 -9.25 4.40 -2.10
N GLY A 115 -10.20 4.76 -1.24
CA GLY A 115 -10.13 4.35 0.18
C GLY A 115 -10.18 2.84 0.35
N ASN A 116 -9.67 2.33 1.47
CA ASN A 116 -9.59 0.88 1.73
C ASN A 116 -10.95 0.26 2.08
N GLY A 117 -11.88 1.06 2.64
CA GLY A 117 -13.24 0.62 2.94
C GLY A 117 -13.38 -0.36 4.10
N CYS A 118 -12.43 -0.38 5.04
CA CYS A 118 -12.51 -1.24 6.22
C CYS A 118 -13.87 -1.18 6.91
N LEU A 119 -14.49 -2.34 7.14
CA LEU A 119 -15.79 -2.45 7.82
C LEU A 119 -15.66 -2.66 9.33
N SER A 120 -14.49 -3.06 9.82
CA SER A 120 -14.20 -3.27 11.23
C SER A 120 -13.10 -2.35 11.73
N GLU A 121 -12.95 -2.26 13.06
CA GLU A 121 -11.78 -1.64 13.67
C GLU A 121 -10.52 -2.50 13.59
N THR A 122 -10.68 -3.79 13.31
CA THR A 122 -9.60 -4.76 13.40
C THR A 122 -8.77 -4.87 12.12
N CYS A 123 -9.31 -4.49 10.96
CA CYS A 123 -8.51 -4.42 9.73
C CYS A 123 -7.63 -3.17 9.71
N SER A 124 -6.62 -3.19 8.86
CA SER A 124 -5.63 -2.14 8.70
C SER A 124 -5.70 -1.51 7.31
N ASN A 125 -5.28 -0.25 7.19
CA ASN A 125 -5.21 0.45 5.91
C ASN A 125 -4.12 -0.17 5.01
N TYR A 126 -4.22 -0.02 3.70
CA TYR A 126 -3.19 -0.52 2.81
C TYR A 126 -1.94 0.39 2.80
N VAL A 127 -0.81 -0.19 2.38
CA VAL A 127 0.46 0.53 2.12
C VAL A 127 0.79 0.37 0.64
N VAL A 128 1.37 1.41 0.03
CA VAL A 128 1.71 1.41 -1.41
C VAL A 128 3.23 1.32 -1.56
N ILE A 129 3.71 0.41 -2.40
CA ILE A 129 5.12 0.26 -2.75
C ILE A 129 5.27 0.46 -4.25
N ILE A 130 6.31 1.18 -4.67
CA ILE A 130 6.52 1.60 -6.06
C ILE A 130 7.84 1.03 -6.57
N LYS A 131 7.75 0.20 -7.62
CA LYS A 131 8.91 -0.28 -8.37
C LYS A 131 8.93 0.40 -9.74
N LEU A 132 9.91 1.26 -9.99
CA LEU A 132 10.08 1.84 -11.32
C LEU A 132 10.54 0.76 -12.31
N ASN A 133 9.95 0.75 -13.50
CA ASN A 133 10.37 -0.09 -14.61
C ASN A 133 11.47 0.68 -15.36
N GLN A 134 12.72 0.47 -14.95
CA GLN A 134 13.90 0.99 -15.64
C GLN A 134 14.61 -0.13 -16.38
#